data_AF-A0A955PVQ6-F1
#
_entry.id   AF-A0A955PVQ6-F1
#
_cell.length_a   1.000
_cell.length_b   1.000
_cell.length_c   1.000
_cell.angle_alpha   90.00
_cell.angle_beta   90.00
_cell.angle_gamma   90.00
#
_symmetry.space_group_name_H-M   'P 1'
#
loop_
_entity.id
_entity.type
_entity.pdbx_description
1 polymer ?
#
loop_
_entity_poly.entity_id
_entity_poly.type
_entity_poly.pdbx_seq_one_letter_code
_entity_poly.pdbx_strand_id
1 'polypeptide(L)' 'MTSAISLVTLVTDFGDVDYFVPSMKGVMLGINSQIRIVDLTHRIP' A
#
# COMPACT_ATOMS: atom_id res chain seq x y z
N MET A 1 -0.37 -13.80 23.19
CA MET A 1 -0.28 -14.17 21.76
C MET A 1 0.10 -12.91 21.01
N THR A 2 1.28 -12.85 20.40
CA THR A 2 1.64 -11.72 19.52
C THR A 2 0.72 -11.75 18.33
N SER A 3 -0.14 -10.74 18.20
CA SER A 3 -0.94 -10.55 16.99
C SER A 3 -0.01 -10.47 15.79
N ALA A 4 -0.26 -11.27 14.75
CA ALA A 4 0.53 -11.20 13.53
C ALA A 4 0.39 -9.80 12.93
N ILE A 5 1.51 -9.14 12.61
CA ILE A 5 1.51 -7.82 11.98
C ILE A 5 0.87 -7.99 10.59
N SER A 6 -0.27 -7.32 10.37
CA SER A 6 -0.82 -7.21 9.02
C SER A 6 0.02 -6.21 8.22
N LEU A 7 0.84 -6.72 7.31
CA LEU A 7 1.77 -5.95 6.49
C LEU A 7 1.49 -6.22 5.01
N VAL A 8 1.40 -5.15 4.22
CA VAL A 8 1.31 -5.21 2.76
C VAL A 8 2.43 -4.37 2.17
N THR A 9 3.22 -4.96 1.28
CA THR A 9 4.24 -4.23 0.50
C THR A 9 3.73 -3.92 -0.90
N LEU A 10 4.03 -2.73 -1.43
CA LEU A 10 3.59 -2.31 -2.77
C LEU A 10 4.75 -2.10 -3.74
N VAL A 11 4.63 -2.69 -4.93
CA VAL A 11 5.45 -2.42 -6.12
C VAL A 11 4.50 -2.13 -7.27
N THR A 12 4.68 -1.00 -7.96
CA THR A 12 3.86 -0.62 -9.12
C THR A 12 4.68 0.17 -10.16
N ASP A 13 4.13 0.34 -11.36
CA ASP A 13 4.61 1.21 -12.44
C ASP A 13 3.80 2.53 -12.57
N PHE A 14 2.88 2.79 -11.64
CA PHE A 14 1.98 3.96 -11.68
C PHE A 14 2.65 5.34 -11.54
N GLY A 15 3.91 5.38 -11.12
CA GLY A 15 4.59 6.62 -10.74
C GLY A 15 4.00 7.26 -9.49
N ASP A 16 4.47 8.47 -9.19
CA ASP A 16 4.09 9.23 -7.99
C ASP A 16 3.27 10.49 -8.31
N VAL A 17 2.94 10.72 -9.58
CA VAL A 17 2.30 11.96 -10.04
C VAL A 17 0.78 11.89 -9.85
N ASP A 18 0.18 10.76 -10.21
CA ASP A 18 -1.26 10.58 -10.24
C ASP A 18 -1.80 9.88 -8.98
N TYR A 19 -3.13 9.77 -8.88
CA TYR A 19 -3.84 9.32 -7.68
C TYR A 19 -3.88 7.80 -7.47
N PHE A 20 -3.34 6.99 -8.39
CA PHE A 20 -3.52 5.53 -8.36
C PHE A 20 -3.01 4.87 -7.08
N VAL A 21 -1.79 5.21 -6.66
CA VAL A 21 -1.19 4.67 -5.42
C VAL A 21 -1.98 5.11 -4.18
N PRO A 22 -2.29 6.41 -3.98
CA PRO A 22 -3.19 6.85 -2.91
C PRO A 22 -4.56 6.15 -2.91
N SER A 23 -5.17 5.94 -4.07
CA SER A 23 -6.48 5.27 -4.18
C SER A 23 -6.42 3.81 -3.72
N MET A 24 -5.40 3.05 -4.13
CA MET A 24 -5.21 1.68 -3.64
C MET A 24 -5.04 1.65 -2.11
N LYS A 25 -4.20 2.53 -1.57
CA LYS A 25 -3.98 2.63 -0.13
C LYS A 25 -5.27 2.96 0.62
N GLY A 26 -6.07 3.87 0.08
CA GLY A 26 -7.38 4.22 0.64
C GLY A 26 -8.33 3.02 0.71
N VAL A 27 -8.43 2.24 -0.37
CA VAL A 27 -9.25 1.01 -0.39
C VAL A 27 -8.75 -0.01 0.64
N MET A 28 -7.43 -0.25 0.67
CA MET A 28 -6.84 -1.21 1.62
C MET A 28 -7.10 -0.80 3.08
N LEU A 29 -6.95 0.48 3.42
CA LEU A 29 -7.24 1.01 4.75
C LEU A 29 -8.74 1.01 5.08
N GLY A 30 -9.61 1.13 4.08
CA GLY A 30 -11.05 0.98 4.23
C GLY A 30 -11.47 -0.48 4.56
N ILE A 31 -10.72 -1.46 4.06
CA ILE A 31 -10.95 -2.89 4.33
C ILE A 31 -10.37 -3.29 5.69
N ASN A 32 -9.14 -2.88 5.99
CA ASN A 32 -8.50 -3.13 7.27
C ASN A 32 -7.69 -1.91 7.69
N SER A 33 -8.20 -1.17 8.67
CA SER A 33 -7.59 0.07 9.16
C SER A 33 -6.32 -0.14 9.99
N GLN A 34 -5.97 -1.39 10.33
CA GLN A 34 -4.79 -1.74 11.11
C GLN A 34 -3.64 -2.27 10.24
N ILE A 35 -3.80 -2.36 8.92
CA ILE A 35 -2.70 -2.77 8.05
C ILE A 35 -1.58 -1.73 8.07
N ARG A 36 -0.35 -2.22 8.01
CA ARG A 36 0.81 -1.41 7.68
C ARG A 36 1.09 -1.56 6.19
N ILE A 37 1.16 -0.44 5.48
CA ILE A 37 1.53 -0.41 4.06
C ILE A 37 2.97 0.08 3.94
N VAL A 38 3.78 -0.64 3.17
CA VAL A 38 5.18 -0.27 2.88
C VAL A 38 5.37 -0.22 1.37
N ASP A 39 5.69 0.93 0.83
CA ASP A 39 6.04 1.05 -0.58
C ASP A 39 7.48 0.60 -0.78
N LEU A 40 7.69 -0.32 -1.73
CA LEU A 40 9.02 -0.67 -2.20
C LEU A 40 9.43 0.28 -3.32
N THR A 41 8.58 0.45 -4.33
CA THR A 41 8.74 1.45 -5.39
C THR A 41 7.45 1.57 -6.21
N HIS A 42 7.17 2.76 -6.72
CA HIS A 42 6.11 2.99 -7.72
C HIS A 42 6.69 3.40 -9.09
N ARG A 43 8.01 3.32 -9.24
CA ARG A 43 8.77 3.81 -10.40
C ARG A 43 9.39 2.67 -11.21
N ILE A 44 8.66 1.57 -11.38
CA ILE A 44 9.09 0.51 -12.28
C ILE A 44 9.09 1.06 -13.72
N PRO A 45 10.18 0.86 -14.51
CA PRO A 45 10.26 1.30 -15.91
C PRO A 45 9.27 0.61 -16.84
#